data_AF-A0A520HPN1-F1
#
_entry.id   AF-A0A520HPN1-F1
#
_cell.length_a   1.000
_cell.length_b   1.000
_cell.length_c   1.000
_cell.angle_alpha   90.00
_cell.angle_beta   90.00
_cell.angle_gamma   90.00
#
_symmetry.space_group_name_H-M   'P 1'
#
loop_
_entity.id
_entity.type
_entity.pdbx_description
1 polymer ?
#
loop_
_entity_poly.entity_id
_entity_poly.type
_entity_poly.pdbx_seq_one_letter_code
_entity_poly.pdbx_strand_id
1 'polypeptide(L)' 'INLSLWDRNEAGTMKIDLWTKDMPVEEMKYFCIDTMGSMAETIAKATSDQVMADKITALCNELAKHVEEEAKKTLQSGQE' A
#
# COMPACT_ATOMS: atom_id res chain seq x y z
N ILE A 1 -11.42 2.22 -0.51
CA ILE A 1 -11.54 0.78 -0.15
C ILE A 1 -11.22 -0.03 -1.40
N ASN A 2 -10.30 -0.98 -1.35
CA ASN A 2 -9.97 -1.87 -2.48
C ASN A 2 -10.66 -3.22 -2.25
N LEU A 3 -11.34 -3.77 -3.27
CA LEU A 3 -11.77 -5.17 -3.28
C LEU A 3 -10.93 -5.95 -4.29
N SER A 4 -10.18 -6.93 -3.80
CA SER A 4 -9.38 -7.84 -4.61
C SER A 4 -9.91 -9.27 -4.48
N LEU A 5 -10.09 -9.96 -5.60
CA LEU A 5 -10.60 -11.32 -5.68
C LEU A 5 -9.64 -12.16 -6.53
N TRP A 6 -9.22 -13.30 -5.98
CA TRP A 6 -8.48 -14.29 -6.76
C TRP A 6 -9.46 -15.12 -7.58
N ASP A 7 -9.37 -15.05 -8.90
CA ASP A 7 -10.08 -15.97 -9.77
C ASP A 7 -9.25 -17.26 -9.92
N ARG A 8 -9.89 -18.42 -9.77
CA ARG A 8 -9.24 -19.73 -9.95
C ARG A 8 -9.34 -20.23 -11.39
N ASN A 9 -10.32 -19.76 -12.14
CA ASN A 9 -10.55 -20.16 -13.53
C ASN A 9 -9.67 -19.35 -14.48
N GLU A 10 -9.50 -18.06 -14.18
CA GLU A 10 -8.46 -17.21 -14.74
C GLU A 10 -7.40 -17.03 -13.66
N ALA A 11 -6.22 -17.67 -13.78
CA ALA A 11 -5.18 -17.65 -12.76
C ALA A 11 -4.61 -16.22 -12.55
N GLY A 12 -5.34 -15.38 -11.83
CA GLY A 12 -5.07 -13.96 -11.70
C GLY A 12 -5.98 -13.27 -10.68
N THR A 13 -5.64 -12.01 -10.39
CA THR A 13 -6.34 -11.18 -9.43
C THR A 13 -7.22 -10.16 -10.15
N MET A 14 -8.53 -10.19 -9.88
CA MET A 14 -9.43 -9.11 -10.23
C MET A 14 -9.40 -8.06 -9.11
N LYS A 15 -9.33 -6.78 -9.47
CA LYS A 15 -9.30 -5.67 -8.50
C LYS A 15 -10.29 -4.57 -8.88
N ILE A 16 -11.03 -4.10 -7.88
CA ILE A 16 -11.89 -2.92 -7.98
C ILE A 16 -11.44 -1.91 -6.92
N ASP A 17 -11.09 -0.72 -7.39
CA ASP A 17 -10.66 0.39 -6.57
C ASP A 17 -11.88 1.28 -6.23
N LEU A 18 -12.32 1.29 -4.97
CA LEU A 18 -13.47 2.10 -4.49
C LEU A 18 -12.96 3.37 -3.80
N TRP A 19 -12.34 4.25 -4.57
CA TRP A 19 -11.92 5.58 -4.12
C TRP A 19 -13.02 6.60 -4.41
N THR A 20 -13.21 7.57 -3.52
CA THR A 20 -14.05 8.74 -3.77
C THR A 20 -13.18 9.86 -4.34
N LYS A 21 -13.77 10.76 -5.14
CA LYS A 21 -13.03 11.91 -5.72
C LYS A 21 -12.48 12.86 -4.64
N ASP A 22 -13.09 12.83 -3.46
CA ASP A 22 -12.80 13.75 -2.36
C ASP A 22 -11.70 13.22 -1.41
N MET A 23 -11.17 12.01 -1.64
CA MET A 23 -10.11 11.46 -0.81
C MET A 23 -8.78 12.17 -1.07
N PRO A 24 -8.09 12.69 -0.03
CA PRO A 24 -6.76 13.27 -0.18
C PRO A 24 -5.76 12.25 -0.75
N VAL A 25 -4.95 12.70 -1.70
CA VAL A 25 -3.93 11.84 -2.36
C VAL A 25 -2.95 11.23 -1.35
N GLU A 26 -2.61 11.96 -0.30
CA GLU A 26 -1.75 11.48 0.78
C GLU A 26 -2.36 10.28 1.51
N GLU A 27 -3.65 10.37 1.89
CA GLU A 27 -4.37 9.26 2.52
C GLU A 27 -4.46 8.04 1.60
N MET A 28 -4.64 8.26 0.28
CA MET A 28 -4.62 7.17 -0.70
C MET A 28 -3.27 6.43 -0.73
N LYS A 29 -2.15 7.17 -0.63
CA LYS A 29 -0.80 6.58 -0.59
C LYS A 29 -0.61 5.75 0.68
N TYR A 30 -0.96 6.29 1.84
CA TYR A 30 -0.89 5.55 3.11
C TYR A 30 -1.77 4.30 3.11
N PHE A 31 -3.00 4.37 2.58
CA PHE A 31 -3.87 3.21 2.47
C PHE A 31 -3.23 2.08 1.65
N CYS A 32 -2.56 2.40 0.54
CA CYS A 32 -1.87 1.41 -0.27
C CYS A 32 -0.72 0.74 0.51
N ILE A 33 0.05 1.52 1.26
CA ILE A 33 1.14 1.02 2.10
C ILE A 33 0.60 0.09 3.19
N ASP A 34 -0.45 0.49 3.89
CA ASP A 34 -1.08 -0.32 4.95
C ASP A 34 -1.66 -1.63 4.39
N THR A 35 -2.24 -1.57 3.19
CA THR A 35 -2.74 -2.76 2.49
C THR A 35 -1.59 -3.73 2.18
N MET A 36 -0.44 -3.23 1.71
CA MET A 36 0.74 -4.05 1.48
C MET A 36 1.30 -4.65 2.78
N GLY A 37 1.35 -3.88 3.87
CA GLY A 37 1.76 -4.39 5.18
C GLY A 37 0.87 -5.53 5.65
N SER A 38 -0.45 -5.39 5.48
CA SER A 38 -1.42 -6.45 5.76
C SER A 38 -1.21 -7.70 4.88
N MET A 39 -0.80 -7.52 3.62
CA MET A 39 -0.43 -8.62 2.74
C MET A 39 0.85 -9.33 3.19
N ALA A 40 1.84 -8.59 3.72
CA ALA A 40 3.05 -9.19 4.29
C ALA A 40 2.71 -10.12 5.45
N GLU A 41 1.87 -9.66 6.38
CA GLU A 41 1.37 -10.49 7.48
C GLU A 41 0.60 -11.72 6.98
N THR A 42 -0.24 -11.54 5.96
CA THR A 42 -1.03 -12.63 5.39
C THR A 42 -0.15 -13.70 4.78
N ILE A 43 0.87 -13.32 4.01
CA ILE A 43 1.84 -14.26 3.43
C ILE A 43 2.61 -14.99 4.52
N ALA A 44 3.15 -14.27 5.51
CA ALA A 44 3.86 -14.89 6.63
C ALA A 44 3.00 -15.94 7.35
N LYS A 45 1.73 -15.62 7.63
CA LYS A 45 0.82 -16.52 8.37
C LYS A 45 0.29 -17.68 7.52
N ALA A 46 0.01 -17.45 6.23
CA ALA A 46 -0.66 -18.43 5.37
C ALA A 46 0.31 -19.40 4.69
N THR A 47 1.54 -18.95 4.38
CA THR A 47 2.51 -19.77 3.62
C THR A 47 3.80 -20.03 4.40
N SER A 48 4.00 -19.38 5.56
CA SER A 48 5.27 -19.39 6.30
C SER A 48 6.46 -18.84 5.51
N ASP A 49 6.22 -18.10 4.42
CA ASP A 49 7.28 -17.49 3.62
C ASP A 49 7.71 -16.15 4.25
N GLN A 50 8.69 -16.23 5.15
CA GLN A 50 9.22 -15.06 5.82
C GLN A 50 10.03 -14.15 4.89
N VAL A 51 10.65 -14.70 3.84
CA VAL A 51 11.46 -13.92 2.89
C VAL A 51 10.58 -12.94 2.12
N MET A 52 9.41 -13.40 1.66
CA MET A 52 8.43 -12.53 1.01
C MET A 52 7.89 -11.48 1.98
N ALA A 53 7.53 -11.87 3.20
CA ALA A 53 6.98 -10.97 4.20
C ALA A 53 7.96 -9.85 4.59
N ASP A 54 9.24 -10.19 4.82
CA ASP A 54 10.27 -9.22 5.20
C ASP A 54 10.54 -8.22 4.08
N LYS A 55 10.58 -8.68 2.82
CA LYS A 55 10.76 -7.81 1.65
C LYS A 55 9.61 -6.82 1.49
N ILE A 56 8.37 -7.27 1.64
CA ILE A 56 7.20 -6.39 1.55
C ILE A 56 7.24 -5.37 2.69
N THR A 57 7.59 -5.78 3.91
CA THR A 57 7.69 -4.91 5.08
C THR A 57 8.77 -3.83 4.89
N ALA A 58 9.94 -4.20 4.39
CA ALA A 58 11.01 -3.26 4.08
C ALA A 58 10.57 -2.21 3.05
N LEU A 59 9.89 -2.64 1.98
CA LEU A 59 9.35 -1.74 0.98
C LEU A 59 8.28 -0.80 1.56
N CYS A 60 7.40 -1.29 2.44
CA CYS A 60 6.40 -0.45 3.10
C CYS A 60 7.06 0.69 3.89
N ASN A 61 8.15 0.40 4.61
CA ASN A 61 8.89 1.41 5.37
C ASN A 61 9.53 2.46 4.45
N GLU A 62 10.11 2.03 3.32
CA GLU A 62 10.69 2.94 2.33
C GLU A 62 9.64 3.87 1.72
N LEU A 63 8.47 3.33 1.37
CA LEU A 63 7.37 4.11 0.81
C LEU A 63 6.76 5.07 1.84
N ALA A 64 6.57 4.64 3.09
CA ALA A 64 6.07 5.52 4.14
C ALA A 64 6.98 6.74 4.34
N LYS A 65 8.30 6.50 4.39
CA LYS A 65 9.29 7.58 4.47
C LYS A 65 9.22 8.52 3.26
N HIS A 66 9.04 7.97 2.06
CA HIS A 66 8.88 8.78 0.86
C HIS A 66 7.66 9.71 0.95
N VAL A 67 6.51 9.20 1.39
CA VAL A 67 5.29 10.00 1.57
C VAL A 67 5.51 11.13 2.59
N GLU A 68 6.17 10.84 3.71
CA GLU A 68 6.50 11.86 4.70
C GLU A 68 7.43 12.95 4.17
N GLU A 69 8.41 12.58 3.35
CA GLU A 69 9.34 13.53 2.72
C GLU A 69 8.64 14.40 1.67
N GLU A 70 7.73 13.83 0.88
CA GLU A 70 6.90 14.58 -0.05
C GLU A 70 6.01 15.60 0.69
N ALA A 71 5.33 15.18 1.76
CA ALA A 71 4.48 16.05 2.57
C ALA A 71 5.27 17.26 3.13
N LYS A 72 6.49 17.02 3.63
CA LYS A 72 7.41 18.08 4.11
C LYS A 72 7.78 19.08 3.01
N LYS A 73 8.03 18.62 1.78
CA LYS A 73 8.37 19.50 0.64
C LYS A 73 7.18 20.35 0.19
N THR A 74 5.97 19.80 0.19
CA THR A 74 4.75 20.55 -0.13
C THR A 74 4.49 21.67 0.89
N LEU A 75 4.78 21.44 2.18
CA LEU A 75 4.65 22.46 3.21
C LEU A 75 5.69 23.59 3.09
N GLN A 76 6.89 23.29 2.62
CA GLN A 76 7.97 24.29 2.45
C GLN A 76 7.80 25.14 1.18
N SER A 77 7.25 24.57 0.10
CA SER A 77 6.99 25.29 -1.16
C SER A 77 5.77 26.21 -1.14
N GLY A 78 4.89 26.09 -0.14
CA GLY A 78 3.77 27.02 0.08
C GLY A 78 4.14 28.26 0.90
N GLN A 79 5.42 28.44 1.27
CA GLN A 79 5.92 29.57 2.08
C GLN A 79 6.82 30.54 1.29
N GLU A 80 6.93 30.39 -0.04
CA GLU A 80 7.60 31.33 -0.96
C GLU A 80 6.61 32.12 -1.83
#